data_AF-A0A957AW14-F1
#
_entry.id   AF-A0A957AW14-F1
#
_cell.length_a   1.000
_cell.length_b   1.000
_cell.length_c   1.000
_cell.angle_alpha   90.00
_cell.angle_beta   90.00
_cell.angle_gamma   90.00
#
_symmetry.space_group_name_H-M   'P 1'
#
loop_
_entity.id
_entity.type
_entity.pdbx_description
1 polymer ?
#
loop_
_entity_poly.entity_id
_entity_poly.type
_entity_poly.pdbx_seq_one_letter_code
_entity_poly.pdbx_strand_id
1 'polypeptide(L)' 'MNPSPEETNPVVLLTGNTWHIVEHSRRSATALCGQTIHERRAHARLKQVGEANICPRCLKLFKGE' A
#
# COMPACT_ATOMS: atom_id res chain seq x y z
N MET A 1 -4.66 -21.67 -6.87
CA MET A 1 -4.35 -21.44 -5.45
C MET A 1 -4.64 -19.98 -5.18
N ASN A 2 -5.79 -19.66 -4.57
CA ASN A 2 -6.04 -18.31 -4.08
C ASN A 2 -5.23 -18.16 -2.79
N PRO A 3 -4.31 -17.19 -2.68
CA PRO A 3 -3.57 -17.00 -1.45
C PRO A 3 -4.54 -16.66 -0.32
N SER A 4 -4.37 -17.32 0.82
CA SER A 4 -5.15 -17.09 2.02
C SER A 4 -5.08 -15.60 2.41
N PRO A 5 -6.20 -14.94 2.79
CA PRO A 5 -6.23 -13.51 3.10
C PRO A 5 -5.31 -13.09 4.26
N GLU A 6 -4.77 -14.05 5.02
CA GLU A 6 -3.85 -13.84 6.14
C GLU A 6 -2.38 -13.63 5.71
N GLU A 7 -2.02 -14.01 4.47
CA GLU A 7 -0.66 -13.90 3.92
C GLU A 7 -0.39 -12.60 3.16
N THR A 8 -1.42 -11.82 2.82
CA THR A 8 -1.27 -10.60 2.03
C THR A 8 -0.97 -9.41 2.95
N ASN A 9 0.27 -9.28 3.41
CA ASN A 9 0.74 -8.07 4.09
C ASN A 9 1.51 -7.18 3.09
N PRO A 10 0.81 -6.31 2.34
CA PRO A 10 1.44 -5.60 1.25
C PRO A 10 2.46 -4.59 1.76
N VAL A 11 3.40 -4.26 0.88
CA VAL A 11 4.33 -3.16 1.10
C VAL A 11 3.56 -1.85 0.92
N VAL A 12 3.85 -0.90 1.81
CA VAL A 12 3.33 0.47 1.71
C VAL A 12 4.49 1.45 1.59
N LEU A 13 4.30 2.50 0.79
CA LEU A 13 5.24 3.60 0.61
C LEU A 13 4.64 4.90 1.15
N LEU A 14 5.43 5.65 1.91
CA LEU A 14 5.04 6.99 2.38
C LEU A 14 5.35 8.00 1.28
N THR A 15 4.31 8.67 0.79
CA THR A 15 4.42 9.78 -0.18
C THR A 15 3.76 11.02 0.41
N GLY A 16 4.50 12.13 0.45
CA GLY A 16 4.08 13.29 1.23
C GLY A 16 3.85 12.92 2.70
N ASN A 17 2.57 12.89 3.11
CA ASN A 17 2.13 12.54 4.47
C ASN A 17 1.18 11.31 4.50
N THR A 18 1.04 10.59 3.39
CA THR A 18 0.07 9.49 3.23
C THR A 18 0.78 8.20 2.84
N TRP A 19 0.38 7.09 3.47
CA TRP A 19 0.90 5.76 3.09
C TRP A 19 0.06 5.15 1.97
N HIS A 20 0.73 4.65 0.93
CA HIS A 20 0.09 4.04 -0.22
C HIS A 20 0.49 2.57 -0.36
N ILE A 21 -0.49 1.70 -0.60
CA ILE A 21 -0.26 0.28 -0.92
C ILE A 21 0.37 0.19 -2.30
N VAL A 22 1.44 -0.60 -2.43
CA VAL A 22 2.10 -0.89 -3.71
C VAL A 22 2.09 -2.39 -3.96
N GLU A 23 1.64 -2.80 -5.16
CA GLU A 23 1.42 -4.22 -5.48
C GLU A 23 2.71 -5.04 -5.52
N HIS A 24 3.77 -4.50 -6.13
CA HIS A 24 4.91 -5.32 -6.52
C HIS A 24 6.14 -5.14 -5.63
N SER A 25 6.53 -3.91 -5.30
CA SER A 25 7.75 -3.70 -4.53
C SER A 25 7.89 -2.27 -4.00
N ARG A 26 8.92 -2.07 -3.16
CA ARG A 26 9.38 -0.75 -2.71
C ARG A 26 9.85 0.17 -3.86
N ARG A 27 10.01 -0.38 -5.08
CA ARG A 27 10.39 0.36 -6.28
C ARG A 27 9.19 0.73 -7.15
N SER A 28 7.97 0.36 -6.76
CA SER A 28 6.77 0.70 -7.52
C SER A 28 6.69 2.21 -7.74
N ALA A 29 6.48 2.59 -9.01
CA ALA A 29 6.29 3.97 -9.42
C ALA A 29 4.81 4.42 -9.26
N THR A 30 3.91 3.47 -9.01
CA THR A 30 2.47 3.73 -8.89
C THR A 30 1.92 2.96 -7.69
N ALA A 31 1.05 3.60 -6.92
CA ALA A 31 0.24 2.97 -5.88
C ALA A 31 -0.90 2.15 -6.48
N LEU A 32 -1.48 1.27 -5.67
CA LEU A 32 -2.68 0.51 -5.99
C LEU A 32 -3.85 1.43 -6.41
N CYS A 33 -3.96 2.62 -5.81
CA CYS A 33 -4.98 3.60 -6.21
C CYS A 33 -4.71 4.34 -7.53
N GLY A 34 -3.66 3.96 -8.28
CA GLY A 34 -3.25 4.62 -9.52
C GLY A 34 -2.41 5.89 -9.32
N GLN A 35 -2.17 6.31 -8.07
CA GLN A 35 -1.37 7.51 -7.80
C GLN A 35 0.11 7.28 -8.09
N THR A 36 0.72 8.18 -8.86
CA THR A 36 2.16 8.16 -9.11
C THR A 36 2.96 8.50 -7.85
N ILE A 37 4.00 7.71 -7.59
CA ILE A 37 4.88 7.82 -6.43
C ILE A 37 6.13 8.59 -6.82
N HIS A 38 6.03 9.91 -6.70
CA HIS A 38 7.12 10.84 -7.00
C HIS A 38 8.18 10.87 -5.89
N GLU A 39 7.75 10.83 -4.63
CA GLU A 39 8.64 10.85 -3.46
C GLU A 39 8.44 9.60 -2.60
N ARG A 40 9.53 8.88 -2.31
CA ARG A 40 9.54 7.66 -1.48
C ARG A 40 10.28 7.95 -0.20
N ARG A 41 9.60 8.53 0.79
CA ARG A 41 10.23 8.94 2.04
C ARG A 41 10.53 7.76 2.97
N ALA A 42 9.61 6.79 3.00
CA ALA A 42 9.73 5.59 3.80
C ALA A 42 8.97 4.43 3.15
N HIS A 43 9.30 3.21 3.60
CA HIS A 43 8.57 2.01 3.25
C HIS A 43 8.34 1.17 4.51
N ALA A 44 7.19 0.49 4.56
CA ALA A 44 6.83 -0.37 5.67
C ALA A 44 5.86 -1.45 5.18
N ARG A 45 5.35 -2.27 6.10
CA ARG A 45 4.25 -3.20 5.85
C ARG A 45 2.93 -2.61 6.33
N LEU A 46 1.84 -2.95 5.64
CA LEU A 46 0.48 -2.54 6.03
C LEU A 46 0.20 -2.82 7.51
N LYS A 47 0.51 -4.03 8.00
CA LYS A 47 0.32 -4.41 9.41
C LYS A 47 1.11 -3.54 10.40
N GLN A 48 2.26 -2.99 10.01
CA GLN A 48 3.09 -2.14 10.89
C GLN A 48 2.59 -0.70 10.93
N VAL A 49 2.07 -0.20 9.82
CA VAL A 49 1.56 1.17 9.69
C VAL A 49 0.15 1.29 10.25
N GLY A 50 -0.65 0.23 10.14
CA GLY A 50 -2.06 0.21 10.52
C GLY A 50 -2.95 0.83 9.45
N GLU A 51 -4.13 0.26 9.25
CA GLU A 51 -5.06 0.66 8.18
C GLU A 51 -5.49 2.13 8.26
N ALA A 52 -5.56 2.70 9.46
CA ALA A 52 -5.96 4.08 9.70
C ALA A 52 -5.01 5.12 9.06
N ASN A 53 -3.77 4.74 8.77
CA ASN A 53 -2.75 5.62 8.20
C ASN A 53 -2.59 5.45 6.67
N ILE A 54 -3.39 4.57 6.07
CA ILE A 54 -3.32 4.24 4.64
C ILE A 54 -4.28 5.12 3.84
N CYS A 55 -3.89 5.44 2.60
CA CYS A 55 -4.77 6.03 1.61
C CYS A 55 -6.10 5.24 1.52
N PRO A 56 -7.25 5.88 1.78
CA PRO A 56 -8.54 5.19 1.81
C PRO A 56 -8.88 4.45 0.51
N ARG A 57 -8.46 5.00 -0.65
CA ARG A 57 -8.65 4.33 -1.95
C ARG A 57 -7.80 3.07 -2.09
N CYS A 58 -6.55 3.12 -1.64
CA CYS A 58 -5.70 1.92 -1.62
C CYS A 58 -6.30 0.85 -0.72
N LEU A 59 -6.79 1.23 0.46
CA LEU A 59 -7.35 0.30 1.43
C LEU A 59 -8.61 -0.39 0.89
N LYS A 60 -9.53 0.36 0.27
CA LYS A 60 -10.74 -0.21 -0.37
C LYS A 60 -10.40 -1.22 -1.47
N LEU A 61 -9.55 -0.82 -2.42
CA LEU A 61 -9.10 -1.70 -3.51
C LEU A 61 -8.43 -2.97 -2.99
N PHE A 62 -7.62 -2.83 -1.93
CA PHE A 62 -6.94 -3.98 -1.32
C PHE A 62 -7.91 -4.93 -0.60
N LYS A 63 -8.99 -4.40 0.01
CA LYS A 63 -10.06 -5.20 0.63
C LYS A 63 -11.05 -5.78 -0.38
N GLY A 64 -10.96 -5.39 -1.66
CA GLY A 64 -11.90 -5.79 -2.70
C GLY A 64 -13.24 -5.03 -2.64
N GLU A 65 -13.23 -3.82 -2.08
CA GLU A 65 -14.38 -2.90 -1.97
C GLU A 65 -14.40 -1.80 -3.03
#